data_AF-A0A5C6M232-F1
#
_entry.id   AF-A0A5C6M232-F1
#
_cell.length_a   1.000
_cell.length_b   1.000
_cell.length_c   1.000
_cell.angle_alpha   90.00
_cell.angle_beta   90.00
_cell.angle_gamma   90.00
#
_symmetry.space_group_name_H-M   'P 1'
#
loop_
_entity.id
_entity.type
_entity.pdbx_description
1 polymer ?
#
loop_
_entity_poly.entity_id
_entity_poly.type
_entity_poly.pdbx_seq_one_letter_code
_entity_poly.pdbx_strand_id
1 'polypeptide(L)'
;AGHVPVTDVAIGDGHHFDFVSGGGPECGSAATFVFGIEMGFASDLELMLVYDGAGRTNGSSPLTNAMFFERMVRMVEQGIRAPHDGIFHVDLRIRPYGQAGPAAVRLSELQSYYESAGPAWPYERQALVRLRCVAGDAAFGHQVTDIVRRLVYAQANFDFTAMNAMRERQVRQLVRGGTINAKLSDGGLVDCEYAIQALQLVFGSRHAGLQHPSTLAVLQAARDVGLVTPKQQTAVEKAYVFLRELIDCLRMARGNARDLTVPASGSHDWQQLSSRMASIHDSSIPLEALEEQMSVVREFARHVERLCREDFARRTGTETDHASVPDLPPKAGP
;
A
#
# COMPACT_ATOMS: atom_id res chain seq x y z
N ALA A 1 8.09 5.11 34.43
CA ALA A 1 7.72 3.70 34.18
C ALA A 1 6.22 3.67 33.94
N GLY A 2 5.79 3.20 32.77
CA GLY A 2 4.39 3.25 32.34
C GLY A 2 4.30 3.56 30.84
N HIS A 3 4.80 2.63 30.04
CA HIS A 3 4.66 2.63 28.58
C HIS A 3 3.18 2.31 28.31
N VAL A 4 2.42 3.27 27.76
CA VAL A 4 1.07 2.99 27.25
C VAL A 4 1.25 2.42 25.86
N PRO A 5 0.96 1.13 25.62
CA PRO A 5 1.06 0.56 24.29
C PRO A 5 -0.01 1.21 23.41
N VAL A 6 0.37 1.56 22.18
CA VAL A 6 -0.57 1.90 21.12
C VAL A 6 -1.41 0.65 20.88
N THR A 7 -2.56 0.60 21.55
CA THR A 7 -3.52 -0.48 21.48
C THR A 7 -4.06 -0.56 20.06
N ASP A 8 -4.06 -1.79 19.54
CA ASP A 8 -4.94 -2.26 18.48
C ASP A 8 -6.25 -1.48 18.47
N VAL A 9 -6.53 -0.82 17.35
CA VAL A 9 -7.93 -0.51 17.01
C VAL A 9 -8.56 -1.86 16.72
N ALA A 10 -9.06 -2.49 17.78
CA ALA A 10 -9.93 -3.64 17.71
C ALA A 10 -11.15 -3.22 16.88
N ILE A 11 -11.15 -3.61 15.61
CA ILE A 11 -12.38 -3.70 14.83
C ILE A 11 -13.24 -4.70 15.60
N GLY A 12 -14.36 -4.20 16.11
CA GLY A 12 -15.17 -4.84 17.14
C GLY A 12 -15.43 -6.34 16.92
N ASP A 13 -15.45 -7.03 18.06
CA ASP A 13 -16.11 -8.31 18.35
C ASP A 13 -16.22 -9.28 17.19
N GLY A 14 -15.30 -10.25 17.15
CA GLY A 14 -15.64 -11.68 17.25
C GLY A 14 -16.61 -12.30 16.24
N HIS A 15 -17.01 -11.58 15.20
CA HIS A 15 -17.80 -12.11 14.11
C HIS A 15 -16.84 -12.60 13.04
N HIS A 16 -16.40 -13.84 13.21
CA HIS A 16 -15.97 -14.65 12.08
C HIS A 16 -17.06 -14.56 11.01
N PHE A 17 -16.76 -13.93 9.87
CA PHE A 17 -17.53 -14.17 8.65
C PHE A 17 -17.18 -15.59 8.20
N ASP A 18 -17.77 -16.58 8.86
CA ASP A 18 -17.73 -17.96 8.43
C ASP A 18 -18.48 -18.07 7.11
N PHE A 19 -17.72 -18.11 6.01
CA PHE A 19 -18.24 -18.66 4.77
C PHE A 19 -18.54 -20.13 5.05
N VAL A 20 -19.81 -20.45 5.22
CA VAL A 20 -20.30 -21.82 5.38
C VAL A 20 -19.76 -22.66 4.21
N SER A 21 -18.77 -23.50 4.50
CA SER A 21 -18.29 -24.59 3.66
C SER A 21 -19.35 -25.71 3.64
N GLY A 22 -20.54 -25.37 3.16
CA GLY A 22 -21.69 -26.27 3.07
C GLY A 22 -21.83 -26.83 1.67
N GLY A 23 -21.01 -27.83 1.33
CA GLY A 23 -21.19 -28.62 0.10
C GLY A 23 -20.03 -29.56 -0.13
N GLY A 24 -20.32 -30.80 -0.54
CA GLY A 24 -19.33 -31.87 -0.75
C GLY A 24 -18.21 -31.53 -1.74
N PRO A 25 -17.31 -32.49 -2.04
CA PRO A 25 -16.02 -32.26 -2.71
C PRO A 25 -16.07 -31.62 -4.12
N GLU A 26 -17.26 -31.36 -4.67
CA GLU A 26 -17.49 -30.68 -5.95
C GLU A 26 -18.06 -29.25 -5.82
N CYS A 27 -18.24 -28.74 -4.59
CA CYS A 27 -19.01 -27.51 -4.32
C CYS A 27 -18.32 -26.46 -3.44
N GLY A 28 -17.09 -26.70 -3.00
CA GLY A 28 -16.35 -25.75 -2.16
C GLY A 28 -15.40 -24.90 -2.99
N SER A 29 -15.82 -23.70 -3.37
CA SER A 29 -14.88 -22.72 -3.92
C SER A 29 -14.54 -21.71 -2.85
N ALA A 30 -13.28 -21.74 -2.41
CA ALA A 30 -12.77 -20.83 -1.41
C ALA A 30 -12.55 -19.45 -2.02
N ALA A 31 -12.83 -18.40 -1.24
CA ALA A 31 -12.57 -17.03 -1.63
C ALA A 31 -12.09 -16.21 -0.43
N THR A 32 -11.33 -15.17 -0.71
CA THR A 32 -10.77 -14.27 0.31
C THR A 32 -10.73 -12.84 -0.21
N PHE A 33 -10.96 -11.89 0.68
CA PHE A 33 -10.64 -10.48 0.44
C PHE A 33 -9.25 -10.19 0.97
N VAL A 34 -8.49 -9.44 0.19
CA VAL A 34 -7.18 -8.94 0.60
C VAL A 34 -7.13 -7.42 0.56
N PHE A 35 -6.41 -6.82 1.51
CA PHE A 35 -6.32 -5.37 1.75
C PHE A 35 -4.93 -4.99 2.31
N GLY A 36 -4.60 -3.70 2.34
CA GLY A 36 -3.40 -3.16 3.01
C GLY A 36 -3.47 -3.14 4.55
N ILE A 37 -2.50 -2.53 5.24
CA ILE A 37 -2.55 -2.37 6.72
C ILE A 37 -2.87 -0.94 7.14
N GLU A 38 -2.44 0.05 6.37
CA GLU A 38 -2.29 1.41 6.87
C GLU A 38 -3.50 2.30 6.52
N MET A 39 -4.64 1.99 7.14
CA MET A 39 -5.86 2.81 7.04
C MET A 39 -5.71 4.13 7.76
N GLY A 40 -6.20 5.22 7.16
CA GLY A 40 -6.33 6.52 7.82
C GLY A 40 -7.78 6.98 7.78
N PHE A 41 -8.08 8.15 8.35
CA PHE A 41 -9.41 8.74 8.23
C PHE A 41 -9.76 8.92 6.76
N ALA A 42 -11.01 8.65 6.36
CA ALA A 42 -11.50 8.80 4.99
C ALA A 42 -10.62 8.16 3.88
N SER A 43 -9.73 7.21 4.19
CA SER A 43 -8.98 6.49 3.15
C SER A 43 -9.89 5.52 2.41
N ASP A 44 -9.58 5.23 1.15
CA ASP A 44 -10.27 4.17 0.43
C ASP A 44 -9.93 2.78 1.00
N LEU A 45 -10.87 1.85 0.90
CA LEU A 45 -10.69 0.42 1.18
C LEU A 45 -10.27 -0.30 -0.10
N GLU A 46 -8.96 -0.41 -0.30
CA GLU A 46 -8.33 -1.14 -1.40
C GLU A 46 -8.57 -2.66 -1.30
N LEU A 47 -9.63 -3.16 -1.93
CA LEU A 47 -10.04 -4.56 -1.85
C LEU A 47 -9.74 -5.30 -3.15
N MET A 48 -9.31 -6.55 -3.02
CA MET A 48 -9.31 -7.53 -4.10
C MET A 48 -9.93 -8.82 -3.60
N LEU A 49 -10.95 -9.32 -4.31
CA LEU A 49 -11.48 -10.65 -4.04
C LEU A 49 -10.76 -11.66 -4.93
N VAL A 50 -10.19 -12.69 -4.30
CA VAL A 50 -9.56 -13.82 -4.98
C VAL A 50 -10.39 -15.08 -4.70
N TYR A 51 -10.62 -15.90 -5.72
CA TYR A 51 -11.31 -17.20 -5.60
C TYR A 51 -10.49 -18.34 -6.23
N ASP A 52 -10.66 -19.57 -5.74
CA ASP A 52 -9.76 -20.68 -6.05
C ASP A 52 -9.75 -21.09 -7.54
N GLY A 53 -10.92 -21.17 -8.17
CA GLY A 53 -11.05 -21.86 -9.45
C GLY A 53 -12.45 -21.80 -10.07
N ALA A 54 -12.56 -22.46 -11.22
CA ALA A 54 -13.83 -22.62 -11.92
C ALA A 54 -14.75 -23.58 -11.16
N GLY A 55 -16.06 -23.33 -11.23
CA GLY A 55 -17.06 -24.09 -10.50
C GLY A 55 -18.44 -23.49 -10.68
N ARG A 56 -19.42 -24.11 -10.02
CA ARG A 56 -20.81 -23.65 -10.04
C ARG A 56 -21.43 -23.72 -8.66
N THR A 57 -22.33 -22.77 -8.36
CA THR A 57 -23.14 -22.81 -7.15
C THR A 57 -24.18 -23.95 -7.21
N ASN A 58 -24.55 -24.50 -6.06
CA ASN A 58 -25.54 -25.59 -5.92
C ASN A 58 -26.99 -25.11 -5.70
N GLY A 59 -27.26 -23.81 -5.90
CA GLY A 59 -28.61 -23.27 -5.77
C GLY A 59 -29.55 -23.74 -6.88
N SER A 60 -30.84 -23.44 -6.74
CA SER A 60 -31.88 -23.76 -7.73
C SER A 60 -31.63 -23.18 -9.13
N SER A 61 -30.79 -22.14 -9.23
CA SER A 61 -30.27 -21.58 -10.48
C SER A 61 -28.75 -21.47 -10.40
N PRO A 62 -28.01 -22.52 -10.83
CA PRO A 62 -26.56 -22.56 -10.73
C PRO A 62 -25.87 -21.43 -11.49
N LEU A 63 -25.07 -20.63 -10.79
CA LEU A 63 -24.20 -19.60 -11.37
C LEU A 63 -22.78 -20.16 -11.49
N THR A 64 -22.00 -19.66 -12.46
CA THR A 64 -20.55 -19.91 -12.42
C THR A 64 -19.93 -19.15 -11.25
N ASN A 65 -18.81 -19.65 -10.70
CA ASN A 65 -18.07 -18.95 -9.65
C ASN A 65 -17.72 -17.52 -10.03
N ALA A 66 -17.27 -17.30 -11.27
CA ALA A 66 -16.97 -15.96 -11.78
C ALA A 66 -18.18 -15.02 -11.62
N MET A 67 -19.37 -15.44 -12.05
CA MET A 67 -20.59 -14.63 -11.91
C MET A 67 -20.99 -14.43 -10.45
N PHE A 68 -20.87 -15.47 -9.62
CA PHE A 68 -21.22 -15.41 -8.20
C PHE A 68 -20.32 -14.43 -7.45
N PHE A 69 -19.00 -14.56 -7.60
CA PHE A 69 -18.04 -13.69 -6.93
C PHE A 69 -18.02 -12.28 -7.49
N GLU A 70 -18.27 -12.06 -8.78
CA GLU A 70 -18.49 -10.71 -9.30
C GLU A 70 -19.70 -10.05 -8.64
N ARG A 71 -20.82 -10.78 -8.51
CA ARG A 71 -22.00 -10.27 -7.79
C ARG A 71 -21.67 -9.95 -6.33
N MET A 72 -20.87 -10.80 -5.67
CA MET A 72 -20.44 -10.57 -4.29
C MET A 72 -19.62 -9.29 -4.15
N VAL A 73 -18.65 -9.04 -5.03
CA VAL A 73 -17.86 -7.81 -5.01
C VAL A 73 -18.76 -6.59 -5.23
N ARG A 74 -19.73 -6.66 -6.15
CA ARG A 74 -20.72 -5.59 -6.34
C ARG A 74 -21.61 -5.37 -5.13
N MET A 75 -22.02 -6.44 -4.44
CA MET A 75 -22.78 -6.33 -3.19
C MET A 75 -21.96 -5.63 -2.10
N VAL A 76 -20.67 -5.96 -1.95
CA VAL A 76 -19.78 -5.28 -1.00
C VAL A 76 -19.61 -3.80 -1.36
N GLU A 77 -19.35 -3.48 -2.63
CA GLU A 77 -19.25 -2.10 -3.14
C GLU A 77 -20.56 -1.30 -2.94
N GLN A 78 -21.72 -1.96 -3.02
CA GLN A 78 -23.02 -1.33 -2.79
C GLN A 78 -23.39 -1.22 -1.31
N GLY A 79 -22.99 -2.20 -0.51
CA GLY A 79 -23.27 -2.26 0.93
C GLY A 79 -22.39 -1.31 1.74
N ILE A 80 -21.14 -1.11 1.32
CA ILE A 80 -20.22 -0.13 1.91
C ILE A 80 -20.39 1.19 1.14
N ARG A 81 -21.50 1.89 1.42
CA ARG A 81 -21.78 3.21 0.87
C ARG A 81 -22.06 4.21 1.99
N ALA A 82 -21.34 5.32 1.93
CA ALA A 82 -21.56 6.45 2.81
C ALA A 82 -22.56 7.43 2.20
N PRO A 83 -23.53 7.96 2.98
CA PRO A 83 -24.48 8.97 2.51
C PRO A 83 -23.83 10.34 2.22
N HIS A 84 -22.62 10.57 2.73
CA HIS A 84 -21.82 11.78 2.50
C HIS A 84 -20.39 11.40 2.09
N ASP A 85 -19.74 12.25 1.29
CA ASP A 85 -18.29 12.18 1.09
C ASP A 85 -17.60 12.22 2.47
N GLY A 86 -16.59 11.37 2.69
CA GLY A 86 -15.79 11.37 3.93
C GLY A 86 -15.78 10.09 4.76
N ILE A 87 -16.53 9.06 4.36
CA ILE A 87 -16.42 7.71 4.92
C ILE A 87 -15.92 6.78 3.81
N PHE A 88 -15.08 5.81 4.18
CA PHE A 88 -14.40 4.84 3.33
C PHE A 88 -15.14 4.48 2.03
N HIS A 89 -14.46 4.59 0.89
CA HIS A 89 -14.96 4.07 -0.39
C HIS A 89 -14.26 2.75 -0.73
N VAL A 90 -14.99 1.79 -1.30
CA VAL A 90 -14.36 0.57 -1.82
C VAL A 90 -13.59 0.91 -3.09
N ASP A 91 -12.28 0.68 -3.08
CA ASP A 91 -11.41 0.81 -4.24
C ASP A 91 -10.94 -0.57 -4.70
N LEU A 92 -11.30 -0.93 -5.93
CA LEU A 92 -10.95 -2.23 -6.52
C LEU A 92 -9.78 -2.13 -7.51
N ARG A 93 -9.10 -0.98 -7.60
CA ARG A 93 -8.09 -0.72 -8.66
C ARG A 93 -6.83 -1.56 -8.53
N ILE A 94 -6.56 -2.15 -7.36
CA ILE A 94 -5.38 -3.00 -7.13
C ILE A 94 -5.45 -4.36 -7.84
N ARG A 95 -6.61 -4.75 -8.39
CA ARG A 95 -6.80 -6.02 -9.10
C ARG A 95 -6.11 -6.02 -10.48
N PRO A 96 -5.77 -7.20 -11.02
CA PRO A 96 -5.25 -7.33 -12.38
C PRO A 96 -6.06 -6.54 -13.40
N TYR A 97 -5.36 -5.81 -14.28
CA TYR A 97 -5.97 -4.94 -15.31
C TYR A 97 -6.78 -3.76 -14.75
N GLY A 98 -6.71 -3.48 -13.45
CA GLY A 98 -7.39 -2.38 -12.79
C GLY A 98 -8.88 -2.36 -13.07
N GLN A 99 -9.41 -1.20 -13.49
CA GLN A 99 -10.84 -1.04 -13.77
C GLN A 99 -11.35 -1.88 -14.96
N ALA A 100 -10.46 -2.23 -15.91
CA ALA A 100 -10.81 -3.03 -17.08
C ALA A 100 -10.86 -4.53 -16.78
N GLY A 101 -10.32 -4.96 -15.64
CA GLY A 101 -10.33 -6.35 -15.19
C GLY A 101 -11.61 -6.78 -14.48
N PRO A 102 -11.83 -8.10 -14.34
CA PRO A 102 -12.98 -8.63 -13.61
C PRO A 102 -12.97 -8.16 -12.16
N ALA A 103 -14.13 -7.97 -11.55
CA ALA A 103 -14.23 -7.48 -10.18
C ALA A 103 -13.73 -8.51 -9.14
N ALA A 104 -13.82 -9.79 -9.49
CA ALA A 104 -13.32 -10.93 -8.73
C ALA A 104 -12.26 -11.67 -9.56
N VAL A 105 -11.16 -12.06 -8.94
CA VAL A 105 -9.96 -12.57 -9.63
C VAL A 105 -9.79 -14.06 -9.32
N ARG A 106 -9.61 -14.89 -10.35
CA ARG A 106 -9.25 -16.30 -10.10
C ARG A 106 -7.80 -16.39 -9.64
N LEU A 107 -7.47 -17.28 -8.71
CA LEU A 107 -6.11 -17.46 -8.22
C LEU A 107 -5.10 -17.73 -9.35
N SER A 108 -5.45 -18.58 -10.31
CA SER A 108 -4.58 -18.85 -11.48
C SER A 108 -4.34 -17.60 -12.34
N GLU A 109 -5.35 -16.73 -12.50
CA GLU A 109 -5.22 -15.49 -13.26
C GLU A 109 -4.34 -14.49 -12.52
N LEU A 110 -4.50 -14.39 -11.20
CA LEU A 110 -3.63 -13.58 -10.35
C LEU A 110 -2.17 -14.02 -10.47
N GLN A 111 -1.92 -15.34 -10.42
CA GLN A 111 -0.58 -15.91 -10.59
C GLN A 111 0.01 -15.52 -11.94
N SER A 112 -0.66 -15.86 -13.05
CA SER A 112 -0.16 -15.56 -14.39
C SER A 112 0.03 -14.06 -14.65
N TYR A 113 -0.79 -13.21 -14.03
CA TYR A 113 -0.66 -11.75 -14.14
C TYR A 113 0.63 -11.24 -13.49
N TYR A 114 0.94 -11.73 -12.29
CA TYR A 114 2.07 -11.30 -11.46
C TYR A 114 3.30 -12.23 -11.53
N GLU A 115 3.31 -13.26 -12.37
CA GLU A 115 4.52 -14.00 -12.73
C GLU A 115 5.55 -13.09 -13.40
N SER A 116 6.83 -13.49 -13.43
CA SER A 116 7.90 -12.63 -13.95
C SER A 116 7.75 -12.24 -15.42
N ALA A 117 7.19 -13.11 -16.25
CA ALA A 117 6.85 -12.81 -17.65
C ALA A 117 5.43 -12.24 -17.81
N GLY A 118 4.71 -12.08 -16.70
CA GLY A 118 3.34 -11.57 -16.67
C GLY A 118 3.25 -10.07 -16.97
N PRO A 119 2.06 -9.59 -17.36
CA PRO A 119 1.84 -8.21 -17.80
C PRO A 119 1.87 -7.15 -16.69
N ALA A 120 1.97 -7.54 -15.40
CA ALA A 120 1.97 -6.59 -14.29
C ALA A 120 3.14 -5.61 -14.34
N TRP A 121 2.83 -4.33 -14.21
CA TRP A 121 3.82 -3.26 -14.12
C TRP A 121 4.61 -3.32 -12.81
N PRO A 122 5.84 -2.79 -12.76
CA PRO A 122 6.65 -2.78 -11.54
C PRO A 122 5.95 -2.17 -10.31
N TYR A 123 5.20 -1.08 -10.50
CA TYR A 123 4.48 -0.41 -9.41
C TYR A 123 3.29 -1.25 -8.88
N GLU A 124 2.65 -2.06 -9.73
CA GLU A 124 1.57 -2.95 -9.29
C GLU A 124 2.14 -4.05 -8.38
N ARG A 125 3.30 -4.59 -8.74
CA ARG A 125 4.04 -5.57 -7.91
C ARG A 125 4.48 -4.95 -6.58
N GLN A 126 4.95 -3.70 -6.62
CA GLN A 126 5.33 -2.95 -5.43
C GLN A 126 4.15 -2.79 -4.47
N ALA A 127 2.94 -2.55 -4.96
CA ALA A 127 1.75 -2.45 -4.09
C ALA A 127 1.43 -3.75 -3.35
N LEU A 128 1.73 -4.92 -3.95
CA LEU A 128 1.43 -6.23 -3.36
C LEU A 128 2.21 -6.54 -2.08
N VAL A 129 3.30 -5.83 -1.76
CA VAL A 129 4.05 -6.04 -0.51
C VAL A 129 3.20 -5.80 0.75
N ARG A 130 2.10 -5.04 0.61
CA ARG A 130 1.15 -4.71 1.70
C ARG A 130 0.01 -5.70 1.83
N LEU A 131 -0.09 -6.66 0.91
CA LEU A 131 -1.27 -7.50 0.77
C LEU A 131 -1.40 -8.48 1.94
N ARG A 132 -2.56 -8.47 2.59
CA ARG A 132 -2.94 -9.44 3.63
C ARG A 132 -4.36 -9.93 3.43
N CYS A 133 -4.66 -11.15 3.87
CA CYS A 133 -6.02 -11.64 4.00
C CYS A 133 -6.76 -10.84 5.09
N VAL A 134 -7.99 -10.41 4.79
CA VAL A 134 -8.85 -9.67 5.72
C VAL A 134 -10.22 -10.30 5.97
N ALA A 135 -10.71 -11.10 5.03
CA ALA A 135 -11.95 -11.86 5.19
C ALA A 135 -11.98 -13.06 4.24
N GLY A 136 -12.88 -14.01 4.49
CA GLY A 136 -13.02 -15.21 3.67
C GLY A 136 -12.49 -16.47 4.33
N ASP A 137 -12.25 -17.50 3.52
CA ASP A 137 -11.65 -18.75 3.98
C ASP A 137 -10.20 -18.51 4.42
N ALA A 138 -9.88 -18.83 5.68
CA ALA A 138 -8.57 -18.52 6.26
C ALA A 138 -7.44 -19.36 5.66
N ALA A 139 -7.68 -20.65 5.36
CA ALA A 139 -6.68 -21.54 4.79
C ALA A 139 -6.30 -21.12 3.37
N PHE A 140 -7.31 -20.80 2.56
CA PHE A 140 -7.15 -20.25 1.23
C PHE A 140 -6.55 -18.84 1.27
N GLY A 141 -6.95 -18.01 2.23
CA GLY A 141 -6.33 -16.71 2.49
C GLY A 141 -4.82 -16.82 2.68
N HIS A 142 -4.36 -17.75 3.52
CA HIS A 142 -2.94 -18.03 3.70
C HIS A 142 -2.28 -18.49 2.40
N GLN A 143 -2.91 -19.42 1.67
CA GLN A 143 -2.42 -19.88 0.37
C GLN A 143 -2.22 -18.72 -0.62
N VAL A 144 -3.20 -17.82 -0.75
CA VAL A 144 -3.13 -16.63 -1.61
C VAL A 144 -1.98 -15.73 -1.19
N THR A 145 -1.87 -15.41 0.11
CA THR A 145 -0.79 -14.53 0.61
C THR A 145 0.60 -15.15 0.39
N ASP A 146 0.75 -16.46 0.53
CA ASP A 146 2.02 -17.15 0.30
C ASP A 146 2.40 -17.18 -1.18
N ILE A 147 1.42 -17.34 -2.08
CA ILE A 147 1.63 -17.23 -3.52
C ILE A 147 2.10 -15.82 -3.88
N VAL A 148 1.38 -14.79 -3.42
CA VAL A 148 1.74 -13.39 -3.67
C VAL A 148 3.13 -13.08 -3.15
N ARG A 149 3.44 -13.49 -1.91
CA ARG A 149 4.77 -13.37 -1.31
C ARG A 149 5.85 -13.97 -2.21
N ARG A 150 5.66 -15.20 -2.71
CA ARG A 150 6.63 -15.83 -3.62
C ARG A 150 6.79 -15.04 -4.92
N LEU A 151 5.70 -14.55 -5.52
CA LEU A 151 5.75 -13.78 -6.77
C LEU A 151 6.50 -12.45 -6.59
N VAL A 152 6.23 -11.75 -5.49
CA VAL A 152 6.81 -10.44 -5.17
C VAL A 152 8.31 -10.55 -4.86
N TYR A 153 8.72 -11.54 -4.05
CA TYR A 153 10.10 -11.68 -3.59
C TYR A 153 10.96 -12.62 -4.43
N ALA A 154 10.42 -13.25 -5.48
CA ALA A 154 11.22 -14.06 -6.41
C ALA A 154 12.11 -13.21 -7.34
N GLN A 155 11.76 -11.93 -7.56
CA GLN A 155 12.52 -11.05 -8.43
C GLN A 155 13.56 -10.25 -7.65
N ALA A 156 14.81 -10.28 -8.10
CA ALA A 156 15.91 -9.59 -7.45
C ALA A 156 16.14 -8.15 -7.95
N ASN A 157 15.39 -7.71 -8.96
CA ASN A 157 15.62 -6.45 -9.66
C ASN A 157 14.44 -5.50 -9.44
N PHE A 158 14.71 -4.40 -8.74
CA PHE A 158 13.77 -3.29 -8.59
C PHE A 158 14.20 -2.15 -9.51
N ASP A 159 13.26 -1.68 -10.34
CA ASP A 159 13.52 -0.61 -11.30
C ASP A 159 13.27 0.77 -10.66
N PHE A 160 14.33 1.32 -10.05
CA PHE A 160 14.31 2.67 -9.48
C PHE A 160 14.02 3.74 -10.52
N THR A 161 14.45 3.56 -11.77
CA THR A 161 14.22 4.54 -12.83
C THR A 161 12.73 4.64 -13.15
N ALA A 162 12.06 3.50 -13.31
CA ALA A 162 10.62 3.46 -13.52
C ALA A 162 9.85 4.00 -12.31
N MET A 163 10.28 3.67 -11.08
CA MET A 163 9.67 4.20 -9.85
C MET A 163 9.78 5.73 -9.79
N ASN A 164 10.98 6.29 -9.99
CA ASN A 164 11.25 7.73 -9.93
C ASN A 164 10.48 8.48 -11.03
N ALA A 165 10.47 7.98 -12.27
CA ALA A 165 9.72 8.58 -13.37
C ALA A 165 8.21 8.63 -13.07
N MET A 166 7.66 7.57 -12.45
CA MET A 166 6.27 7.55 -12.02
C MET A 166 6.01 8.56 -10.89
N ARG A 167 6.89 8.65 -9.89
CA ARG A 167 6.78 9.63 -8.80
C ARG A 167 6.81 11.06 -9.31
N GLU A 168 7.76 11.38 -10.19
CA GLU A 168 7.83 12.71 -10.82
C GLU A 168 6.57 13.05 -11.63
N ARG A 169 5.99 12.07 -12.33
CA ARG A 169 4.72 12.25 -13.03
C ARG A 169 3.57 12.50 -12.05
N GLN A 170 3.47 11.73 -10.98
CA GLN A 170 2.44 11.90 -9.94
C GLN A 170 2.53 13.30 -9.31
N VAL A 171 3.73 13.74 -8.92
CA VAL A 171 3.95 15.08 -8.36
C VAL A 171 3.48 16.15 -9.36
N ARG A 172 3.96 16.10 -10.61
CA ARG A 172 3.61 17.09 -11.64
C ARG A 172 2.11 17.16 -11.94
N GLN A 173 1.41 16.03 -11.88
CA GLN A 173 -0.01 15.96 -12.25
C GLN A 173 -0.96 16.26 -11.08
N LEU A 174 -0.57 15.93 -9.85
CA LEU A 174 -1.48 15.91 -8.71
C LEU A 174 -1.12 16.95 -7.63
N VAL A 175 0.07 17.55 -7.70
CA VAL A 175 0.50 18.59 -6.76
C VAL A 175 0.46 19.96 -7.46
N ARG A 176 -0.22 20.92 -6.83
CA ARG A 176 -0.28 22.29 -7.34
C ARG A 176 1.05 22.99 -7.08
N GLY A 177 1.59 23.68 -8.09
CA GLY A 177 2.84 24.43 -7.95
C GLY A 177 2.78 25.47 -6.83
N GLY A 178 3.88 25.63 -6.09
CA GLY A 178 3.96 26.56 -4.95
C GLY A 178 3.20 26.11 -3.70
N THR A 179 2.70 24.87 -3.67
CA THR A 179 2.01 24.29 -2.51
C THR A 179 2.68 23.00 -2.05
N ILE A 180 2.41 22.61 -0.80
CA ILE A 180 2.90 21.35 -0.23
C ILE A 180 1.71 20.40 -0.11
N ASN A 181 1.79 19.21 -0.69
CA ASN A 181 0.86 18.12 -0.46
C ASN A 181 1.51 17.09 0.46
N ALA A 182 0.96 16.89 1.67
CA ALA A 182 1.56 16.05 2.70
C ALA A 182 1.77 14.58 2.28
N LYS A 183 0.99 14.11 1.29
CA LYS A 183 1.10 12.74 0.77
C LYS A 183 2.03 12.65 -0.44
N LEU A 184 1.91 13.59 -1.38
CA LEU A 184 2.46 13.44 -2.73
C LEU A 184 3.67 14.31 -3.02
N SER A 185 3.88 15.43 -2.32
CA SER A 185 5.07 16.27 -2.51
C SER A 185 6.35 15.54 -2.14
N ASP A 186 7.48 16.06 -2.62
CA ASP A 186 8.83 15.55 -2.33
C ASP A 186 9.13 15.53 -0.82
N GLY A 187 9.37 14.34 -0.26
CA GLY A 187 9.48 14.10 1.17
C GLY A 187 8.15 13.84 1.88
N GLY A 188 7.05 13.71 1.14
CA GLY A 188 5.74 13.36 1.66
C GLY A 188 5.61 11.87 2.00
N LEU A 189 4.43 11.49 2.48
CA LEU A 189 4.16 10.13 2.95
C LEU A 189 4.51 9.05 1.92
N VAL A 190 4.18 9.27 0.64
CA VAL A 190 4.40 8.27 -0.42
C VAL A 190 5.88 8.01 -0.66
N ASP A 191 6.76 8.99 -0.50
CA ASP A 191 8.20 8.78 -0.69
C ASP A 191 8.79 7.90 0.42
N CYS A 192 8.33 8.09 1.67
CA CYS A 192 8.70 7.24 2.80
C CYS A 192 8.24 5.79 2.57
N GLU A 193 6.99 5.64 2.17
CA GLU A 193 6.38 4.35 1.85
C GLU A 193 7.14 3.64 0.73
N TYR A 194 7.46 4.34 -0.35
CA TYR A 194 8.18 3.77 -1.50
C TYR A 194 9.60 3.35 -1.14
N ALA A 195 10.30 4.15 -0.35
CA ALA A 195 11.63 3.78 0.15
C ALA A 195 11.57 2.47 0.97
N ILE A 196 10.58 2.32 1.85
CA ILE A 196 10.42 1.10 2.63
C ILE A 196 10.06 -0.10 1.75
N GLN A 197 9.16 0.07 0.79
CA GLN A 197 8.80 -0.99 -0.16
C GLN A 197 9.99 -1.39 -1.04
N ALA A 198 10.86 -0.45 -1.42
CA ALA A 198 12.09 -0.76 -2.14
C ALA A 198 13.03 -1.65 -1.31
N LEU A 199 13.13 -1.42 0.00
CA LEU A 199 13.87 -2.33 0.90
C LEU A 199 13.25 -3.74 0.88
N GLN A 200 11.92 -3.85 0.93
CA GLN A 200 11.23 -5.14 0.86
C GLN A 200 11.54 -5.87 -0.44
N LEU A 201 11.43 -5.19 -1.59
CA LEU A 201 11.60 -5.80 -2.90
C LEU A 201 13.05 -6.22 -3.17
N VAL A 202 14.03 -5.43 -2.73
CA VAL A 202 15.46 -5.70 -2.99
C VAL A 202 16.07 -6.69 -1.99
N PHE A 203 15.64 -6.64 -0.73
CA PHE A 203 16.26 -7.39 0.37
C PHE A 203 15.34 -8.46 0.98
N GLY A 204 14.04 -8.45 0.68
CA GLY A 204 13.05 -9.34 1.32
C GLY A 204 13.26 -10.82 1.04
N SER A 205 13.83 -11.19 -0.11
CA SER A 205 14.19 -12.59 -0.41
C SER A 205 15.29 -13.14 0.52
N ARG A 206 16.15 -12.27 1.05
CA ARG A 206 17.26 -12.61 1.96
C ARG A 206 16.89 -12.42 3.43
N HIS A 207 15.93 -11.55 3.72
CA HIS A 207 15.55 -11.19 5.08
C HIS A 207 14.03 -11.28 5.24
N ALA A 208 13.55 -12.41 5.78
CA ALA A 208 12.13 -12.70 5.94
C ALA A 208 11.37 -11.61 6.75
N GLY A 209 12.03 -10.94 7.70
CA GLY A 209 11.43 -9.83 8.45
C GLY A 209 11.01 -8.64 7.59
N LEU A 210 11.61 -8.45 6.42
CA LEU A 210 11.22 -7.40 5.46
C LEU A 210 9.99 -7.80 4.63
N GLN A 211 9.50 -9.04 4.73
CA GLN A 211 8.30 -9.49 4.01
C GLN A 211 7.00 -9.15 4.76
N HIS A 212 7.09 -8.27 5.77
CA HIS A 212 5.96 -7.86 6.58
C HIS A 212 5.14 -6.75 5.88
N PRO A 213 3.80 -6.79 5.90
CA PRO A 213 2.96 -5.80 5.22
C PRO A 213 2.92 -4.39 5.86
N SER A 214 3.32 -4.25 7.13
CA SER A 214 3.38 -2.95 7.84
C SER A 214 4.71 -2.22 7.60
N THR A 215 4.62 -0.95 7.23
CA THR A 215 5.75 -0.04 6.97
C THR A 215 6.68 0.08 8.18
N LEU A 216 6.14 0.29 9.39
CA LEU A 216 6.96 0.44 10.60
C LEU A 216 7.63 -0.86 11.03
N ALA A 217 6.94 -2.01 10.86
CA ALA A 217 7.55 -3.31 11.14
C ALA A 217 8.71 -3.61 10.18
N VAL A 218 8.57 -3.24 8.90
CA VAL A 218 9.67 -3.36 7.92
C VAL A 218 10.83 -2.44 8.27
N LEU A 219 10.56 -1.20 8.68
CA LEU A 219 11.60 -0.27 9.12
C LEU A 219 12.39 -0.82 10.31
N GLN A 220 11.70 -1.43 11.28
CA GLN A 220 12.33 -2.13 12.40
C GLN A 220 13.18 -3.32 11.92
N ALA A 221 12.62 -4.18 11.05
CA ALA A 221 13.34 -5.32 10.50
C ALA A 221 14.58 -4.90 9.70
N ALA A 222 14.51 -3.78 8.96
CA ALA A 222 15.62 -3.22 8.21
C ALA A 222 16.76 -2.75 9.13
N ARG A 223 16.42 -2.20 10.30
CA ARG A 223 17.41 -1.90 11.35
C ARG A 223 18.06 -3.18 11.87
N ASP A 224 17.27 -4.21 12.16
CA ASP A 224 17.78 -5.46 12.75
C ASP A 224 18.78 -6.18 11.85
N VAL A 225 18.67 -6.00 10.54
CA VAL A 225 19.63 -6.55 9.56
C VAL A 225 20.71 -5.55 9.11
N GLY A 226 20.77 -4.37 9.74
CA GLY A 226 21.81 -3.36 9.50
C GLY A 226 21.67 -2.55 8.20
N LEU A 227 20.51 -2.61 7.53
CA LEU A 227 20.22 -1.77 6.36
C LEU A 227 19.92 -0.31 6.77
N VAL A 228 19.45 -0.10 7.99
CA VAL A 228 19.12 1.23 8.53
C VAL A 228 19.75 1.37 9.92
N THR A 229 20.34 2.52 10.24
CA THR A 229 20.87 2.76 11.58
C THR A 229 19.75 3.00 12.59
N PRO A 230 19.95 2.76 13.90
CA PRO A 230 18.96 3.07 14.92
C PRO A 230 18.52 4.55 14.90
N LYS A 231 19.44 5.47 14.60
CA LYS A 231 19.13 6.90 14.47
C LYS A 231 18.19 7.18 13.29
N GLN A 232 18.45 6.56 12.15
CA GLN A 232 17.57 6.69 10.97
C GLN A 232 16.21 6.07 11.22
N GLN A 233 16.12 4.89 11.84
CA GLN A 233 14.83 4.27 12.19
C GLN A 233 13.98 5.21 13.05
N THR A 234 14.53 5.72 14.15
CA THR A 234 13.79 6.65 15.03
C THR A 234 13.36 7.93 14.32
N ALA A 235 14.22 8.50 13.46
CA ALA A 235 13.90 9.72 12.73
C ALA A 235 12.78 9.49 11.69
N VAL A 236 12.89 8.40 10.91
CA VAL A 236 11.92 8.06 9.86
C VAL A 236 10.58 7.66 10.45
N GLU A 237 10.57 6.90 11.55
CA GLU A 237 9.34 6.54 12.27
C GLU A 237 8.59 7.78 12.73
N LYS A 238 9.29 8.75 13.34
CA LYS A 238 8.72 10.03 13.74
C LYS A 238 8.15 10.82 12.57
N ALA A 239 8.90 10.94 11.48
CA ALA A 239 8.45 11.64 10.28
C ALA A 239 7.23 10.95 9.64
N TYR A 240 7.23 9.62 9.56
CA TYR A 240 6.13 8.82 9.03
C TYR A 240 4.85 9.01 9.87
N VAL A 241 4.94 8.87 11.19
CA VAL A 241 3.80 9.06 12.10
C VAL A 241 3.27 10.49 12.02
N PHE A 242 4.14 11.49 12.05
CA PHE A 242 3.74 12.90 11.89
C PHE A 242 3.01 13.17 10.57
N LEU A 243 3.51 12.66 9.44
CA LEU A 243 2.87 12.83 8.13
C LEU A 243 1.49 12.13 8.07
N ARG A 244 1.35 10.98 8.73
CA ARG A 244 0.08 10.26 8.86
C ARG A 244 -0.94 11.08 9.67
N GLU A 245 -0.54 11.59 10.83
CA GLU A 245 -1.37 12.46 11.69
C GLU A 245 -1.79 13.74 10.97
N LEU A 246 -0.87 14.38 10.23
CA LEU A 246 -1.15 15.55 9.41
C LEU A 246 -2.20 15.25 8.33
N ILE A 247 -2.05 14.13 7.61
CA ILE A 247 -3.00 13.71 6.57
C ILE A 247 -4.37 13.44 7.19
N ASP A 248 -4.43 12.76 8.33
CA ASP A 248 -5.67 12.49 9.03
C ASP A 248 -6.36 13.79 9.46
N CYS A 249 -5.63 14.73 10.06
CA CYS A 249 -6.15 16.05 10.41
C CYS A 249 -6.63 16.86 9.20
N LEU A 250 -5.92 16.81 8.06
CA LEU A 250 -6.36 17.45 6.81
C LEU A 250 -7.68 16.87 6.31
N ARG A 251 -7.84 15.54 6.36
CA ARG A 251 -9.07 14.88 5.95
C ARG A 251 -10.23 15.19 6.87
N MET A 252 -10.00 15.21 8.19
CA MET A 252 -11.00 15.63 9.17
C MET A 252 -11.43 17.08 8.95
N ALA A 253 -10.48 17.99 8.70
CA ALA A 253 -10.75 19.39 8.43
C ALA A 253 -11.58 19.62 7.16
N ARG A 254 -11.43 18.73 6.16
CA ARG A 254 -12.07 18.84 4.84
C ARG A 254 -13.34 18.01 4.69
N GLY A 255 -13.51 17.02 5.57
CA GLY A 255 -14.56 16.01 5.46
C GLY A 255 -14.40 15.09 4.24
N ASN A 256 -13.22 15.01 3.61
CA ASN A 256 -12.97 14.11 2.48
C ASN A 256 -11.46 13.87 2.26
N ALA A 257 -11.11 12.93 1.37
CA ALA A 257 -9.72 12.56 1.07
C ALA A 257 -9.13 13.18 -0.22
N ARG A 258 -9.85 14.08 -0.90
CA ARG A 258 -9.46 14.55 -2.24
C ARG A 258 -8.28 15.50 -2.24
N ASP A 259 -8.25 16.42 -1.27
CA ASP A 259 -7.20 17.41 -1.15
C ASP A 259 -6.39 17.09 0.11
N LEU A 260 -5.07 17.03 -0.02
CA LEU A 260 -4.11 16.90 1.10
C LEU A 260 -3.03 17.99 1.06
N THR A 261 -3.33 19.10 0.40
CA THR A 261 -2.49 20.30 0.35
C THR A 261 -2.47 21.00 1.71
N VAL A 262 -1.30 21.23 2.28
CA VAL A 262 -1.14 21.96 3.55
C VAL A 262 -1.47 23.44 3.32
N PRO A 263 -2.30 24.08 4.17
CA PRO A 263 -2.59 25.51 4.08
C PRO A 263 -1.32 26.36 4.19
N ALA A 264 -1.39 27.62 3.73
CA ALA A 264 -0.26 28.54 3.87
C ALA A 264 0.04 28.80 5.35
N SER A 265 1.33 28.83 5.71
CA SER A 265 1.78 29.12 7.07
C SER A 265 1.23 30.47 7.56
N GLY A 266 0.77 30.52 8.81
CA GLY A 266 0.17 31.70 9.43
C GLY A 266 -1.28 31.99 9.03
N SER A 267 -1.87 31.24 8.09
CA SER A 267 -3.30 31.36 7.78
C SER A 267 -4.18 30.85 8.93
N HIS A 268 -5.45 31.27 8.94
CA HIS A 268 -6.44 30.76 9.90
C HIS A 268 -6.59 29.23 9.81
N ASP A 269 -6.54 28.67 8.59
CA ASP A 269 -6.64 27.22 8.38
C ASP A 269 -5.39 26.48 8.86
N TRP A 270 -4.20 27.09 8.75
CA TRP A 270 -2.97 26.55 9.36
C TRP A 270 -3.06 26.49 10.88
N GLN A 271 -3.53 27.56 11.52
CA GLN A 271 -3.68 27.61 12.98
C GLN A 271 -4.68 26.55 13.48
N GLN A 272 -5.81 26.39 12.78
CA GLN A 272 -6.75 25.32 13.08
C GLN A 272 -6.14 23.94 12.89
N LEU A 273 -5.36 23.73 11.82
CA LEU A 273 -4.72 22.45 11.55
C LEU A 273 -3.69 22.10 12.62
N SER A 274 -2.82 23.04 12.99
CA SER A 274 -1.83 22.88 14.06
C SER A 274 -2.51 22.55 15.40
N SER A 275 -3.58 23.27 15.74
CA SER A 275 -4.38 22.99 16.95
C SER A 275 -5.01 21.59 16.94
N ARG A 276 -5.51 21.12 15.79
CA ARG A 276 -6.05 19.76 15.64
C ARG A 276 -4.96 18.69 15.80
N MET A 277 -3.78 18.88 15.22
CA MET A 277 -2.67 17.94 15.38
C MET A 277 -2.28 17.79 16.86
N ALA A 278 -2.21 18.91 17.59
CA ALA A 278 -1.91 18.89 19.03
C ALA A 278 -3.02 18.28 19.89
N SER A 279 -4.30 18.52 19.55
CA SER A 279 -5.42 18.10 20.41
C SER A 279 -6.00 16.72 20.10
N ILE A 280 -5.99 16.30 18.83
CA ILE A 280 -6.61 15.04 18.37
C ILE A 280 -5.60 13.90 18.41
N HIS A 281 -4.37 14.15 17.96
CA HIS A 281 -3.33 13.13 17.88
C HIS A 281 -2.28 13.23 18.99
N ASP A 282 -2.35 14.27 19.85
CA ASP A 282 -1.30 14.58 20.83
C ASP A 282 0.09 14.58 20.16
N SER A 283 0.15 15.18 18.96
CA SER A 283 1.33 15.07 18.11
C SER A 283 2.55 15.67 18.82
N SER A 284 3.58 14.85 18.97
CA SER A 284 4.83 15.25 19.63
C SER A 284 5.66 16.24 18.81
N ILE A 285 5.29 16.47 17.55
CA ILE A 285 6.00 17.32 16.60
C ILE A 285 5.07 18.43 16.13
N PRO A 286 5.44 19.71 16.27
CA PRO A 286 4.61 20.82 15.84
C PRO A 286 4.55 20.90 14.30
N LEU A 287 3.44 21.42 13.75
CA LEU A 287 3.25 21.55 12.30
C LEU A 287 4.33 22.42 11.63
N GLU A 288 4.91 23.36 12.37
CA GLU A 288 6.04 24.19 11.96
C GLU A 288 7.29 23.37 11.58
N ALA A 289 7.43 22.15 12.11
CA ALA A 289 8.51 21.23 11.78
C ALA A 289 8.25 20.36 10.53
N LEU A 290 7.17 20.63 9.77
CA LEU A 290 6.80 19.87 8.58
C LEU A 290 7.96 19.72 7.59
N GLU A 291 8.66 20.81 7.26
CA GLU A 291 9.76 20.77 6.29
C GLU A 291 10.94 19.93 6.80
N GLU A 292 11.21 19.96 8.11
CA GLU A 292 12.23 19.12 8.75
C GLU A 292 11.87 17.64 8.62
N GLN A 293 10.61 17.27 8.92
CA GLN A 293 10.15 15.88 8.77
C GLN A 293 10.17 15.42 7.32
N MET A 294 9.77 16.27 6.37
CA MET A 294 9.88 15.96 4.94
C MET A 294 11.34 15.83 4.50
N SER A 295 12.26 16.60 5.09
CA SER A 295 13.71 16.46 4.82
C SER A 295 14.26 15.12 5.29
N VAL A 296 13.82 14.65 6.46
CA VAL A 296 14.17 13.30 6.97
C VAL A 296 13.74 12.23 5.97
N VAL A 297 12.53 12.33 5.42
CA VAL A 297 12.05 11.39 4.39
C VAL A 297 12.90 11.44 3.12
N ARG A 298 13.25 12.65 2.63
CA ARG A 298 14.11 12.81 1.44
C ARG A 298 15.51 12.23 1.63
N GLU A 299 16.10 12.43 2.82
CA GLU A 299 17.39 11.82 3.16
C GLU A 299 17.30 10.30 3.22
N PHE A 300 16.25 9.77 3.82
CA PHE A 300 16.02 8.34 3.91
C PHE A 300 15.80 7.70 2.53
N ALA A 301 14.98 8.30 1.67
CA ALA A 301 14.75 7.83 0.31
C ALA A 301 16.06 7.76 -0.51
N ARG A 302 16.88 8.83 -0.45
CA ARG A 302 18.22 8.83 -1.08
C ARG A 302 19.15 7.77 -0.51
N HIS A 303 19.11 7.54 0.79
CA HIS A 303 19.90 6.50 1.44
C HIS A 303 19.50 5.09 0.95
N VAL A 304 18.20 4.79 0.90
CA VAL A 304 17.69 3.51 0.41
C VAL A 304 18.05 3.31 -1.06
N GLU A 305 17.85 4.33 -1.90
CA GLU A 305 18.20 4.24 -3.32
C GLU A 305 19.68 3.89 -3.50
N ARG A 306 20.57 4.57 -2.77
CA ARG A 306 22.01 4.27 -2.79
C ARG A 306 22.30 2.84 -2.35
N LEU A 307 21.71 2.37 -1.24
CA LEU A 307 21.89 0.99 -0.76
C LEU A 307 21.47 -0.05 -1.80
N CYS A 308 20.32 0.16 -2.45
CA CYS A 308 19.83 -0.79 -3.43
C CYS A 308 20.68 -0.77 -4.72
N ARG A 309 21.19 0.40 -5.14
CA ARG A 309 22.12 0.51 -6.27
C ARG A 309 23.46 -0.17 -5.98
N GLU A 310 24.01 0.03 -4.77
CA GLU A 310 25.24 -0.65 -4.32
C GLU A 310 25.04 -2.18 -4.25
N ASP A 311 23.89 -2.64 -3.77
CA ASP A 311 23.55 -4.06 -3.75
C ASP A 311 23.43 -4.66 -5.16
N PHE A 312 22.80 -3.95 -6.08
CA PHE A 312 22.72 -4.35 -7.48
C PHE A 312 24.11 -4.46 -8.10
N ALA A 313 24.94 -3.42 -7.98
CA ALA A 313 26.32 -3.39 -8.48
C ALA A 313 27.17 -4.56 -7.95
N ARG A 314 27.06 -4.88 -6.65
CA ARG A 314 27.74 -6.04 -6.05
C ARG A 314 27.28 -7.38 -6.63
N ARG A 315 26.01 -7.51 -7.02
CA ARG A 315 25.45 -8.74 -7.60
C ARG A 315 25.80 -8.92 -9.06
N THR A 316 25.90 -7.84 -9.82
CA THR A 316 26.15 -7.88 -11.27
C THR A 316 27.61 -7.70 -11.66
N GLY A 317 28.47 -7.30 -10.71
CA GLY A 317 29.88 -7.02 -10.98
C GLY A 317 30.12 -5.76 -11.83
N THR A 318 29.08 -4.94 -12.05
CA THR A 318 29.20 -3.63 -12.70
C THR A 318 29.56 -2.58 -11.66
N GLU A 319 30.69 -1.89 -11.84
CA GLU A 319 30.97 -0.65 -11.10
C GLU A 319 29.80 0.33 -11.28
N THR A 320 29.45 1.07 -10.24
CA THR A 320 28.37 2.06 -10.24
C THR A 320 28.72 3.22 -11.18
N ASP A 321 28.53 3.02 -12.48
CA ASP A 321 28.67 4.06 -13.47
C ASP A 321 27.30 4.70 -13.71
N HIS A 322 27.27 6.03 -13.66
CA HIS A 322 26.07 6.84 -13.89
C HIS A 322 25.68 6.76 -15.38
N ALA A 323 25.11 5.65 -15.83
CA ALA A 323 24.75 5.43 -17.22
C ALA A 323 23.27 5.79 -17.50
N SER A 324 23.11 6.66 -18.49
CA SER A 324 21.92 7.34 -18.97
C SER A 324 20.73 6.44 -19.33
N VAL A 325 19.55 7.05 -19.19
CA VAL A 325 18.20 6.54 -19.49
C VAL A 325 18.08 6.08 -20.96
N PRO A 326 17.66 4.83 -21.24
CA PRO A 326 17.05 4.49 -22.51
C PRO A 326 15.57 4.88 -22.48
N ASP A 327 15.13 5.68 -23.46
CA ASP A 327 13.72 6.04 -23.66
C ASP A 327 12.84 4.78 -23.76
N LEU A 328 11.81 4.71 -22.92
CA LEU A 328 10.72 3.75 -23.11
C LEU A 328 9.94 4.13 -24.38
N PRO A 329 9.74 3.20 -25.33
CA PRO A 329 8.91 3.49 -26.49
C PRO A 329 7.45 3.67 -26.04
N PRO A 330 6.70 4.61 -26.64
CA PRO A 330 5.29 4.76 -26.35
C PRO A 330 4.54 3.50 -26.80
N LYS A 331 3.75 2.89 -25.89
CA LYS A 331 2.79 1.86 -26.31
C LYS A 331 1.70 2.52 -27.14
N ALA A 332 1.53 2.00 -28.36
CA ALA A 332 0.38 2.28 -29.21
C ALA A 332 -0.91 1.92 -28.47
N GLY A 333 -1.88 2.83 -28.54
CA GLY A 333 -3.24 2.66 -28.01
C GLY A 333 -4.03 1.58 -28.74
N PRO A 334 -5.29 1.41 -28.32
CA PRO A 334 -6.36 2.05 -29.07
C PRO A 334 -6.75 3.41 -28.53
#